data_AF-A0ABC9X3C0-F1
#
_entry.id   AF-A0ABC9X3C0-F1
#
_cell.length_a   1.000
_cell.length_b   1.000
_cell.length_c   1.000
_cell.angle_alpha   90.00
_cell.angle_beta   90.00
_cell.angle_gamma   90.00
#
_symmetry.space_group_name_H-M   'P 1'
#
loop_
_entity.id
_entity.type
_entity.pdbx_description
1 polymer ?
#
loop_
_entity_poly.entity_id
_entity_poly.type
_entity_poly.pdbx_seq_one_letter_code
_entity_poly.pdbx_strand_id
1 'polypeptide(L)'
;MSSSGFRHITGTLLSDRVGRTRFAKNYTDSSGIHGRCDTPENLLSKGCQLNLIEFPISEVEIHRNKPLTVATQKNNSDVTQISPQKLTLRLRPGHEETIQIKVRQTEDYPIDLYYLMDLSASMDDDLNTIKELGSTLSKEMSKLTSNFRLGFGSFVEKPVSPFIKTTAEEIKNPCRSVPYECLPTFGYKHVLSLTSDAEKFNEIVKGQRISANIDTPEGGFDAIMQAAVCKEYPTIGQLIDKLVQNNVLLIFAVTNEQVHIYENYAKLIPGATVGRLQKDSGNILQLIIAAYQELRSEVELEVLGETEGLNLSFTAICNNGTLFPHQRKCSHVKVGETVSFNVTVSLSSCEKSRRRIVIKPVGLSDTLEMEIHPQCSCNCQAKAEMNSPKCNKGKGSFECGVCVCSPGYVGPHCECDESSLGASSCKGSAEQSSCSGRGDCYCGHCVCHPSPYGKVYGPHCECDDFSCVRHRGLQCGGCALSGDKIRVEDSSEENGAVLACSQSK
;
A
#
# COMPACT_ATOMS: atom_id res chain seq x y z
N MET A 1 -32.50 45.43 -54.71
CA MET A 1 -33.60 45.06 -53.81
C MET A 1 -32.98 44.49 -52.54
N SER A 2 -33.13 45.25 -51.45
CA SER A 2 -33.09 44.93 -50.01
C SER A 2 -32.09 43.89 -49.46
N SER A 3 -31.13 44.25 -48.57
CA SER A 3 -31.23 44.74 -47.16
C SER A 3 -31.80 43.67 -46.22
N SER A 4 -31.08 43.10 -45.25
CA SER A 4 -30.63 43.67 -43.96
C SER A 4 -30.37 42.45 -43.02
N GLY A 5 -29.53 42.45 -41.98
CA GLY A 5 -28.68 43.45 -41.35
C GLY A 5 -27.89 42.78 -40.21
N PHE A 6 -26.63 43.22 -40.06
CA PHE A 6 -25.76 42.97 -38.91
C PHE A 6 -26.38 43.54 -37.62
N ARG A 7 -26.21 42.85 -36.49
CA ARG A 7 -26.26 43.48 -35.16
C ARG A 7 -25.03 43.10 -34.33
N HIS A 8 -24.08 44.03 -34.31
CA HIS A 8 -23.25 44.28 -33.15
C HIS A 8 -24.14 44.67 -31.96
N ILE A 9 -23.89 44.09 -30.79
CA ILE A 9 -24.37 44.66 -29.52
C ILE A 9 -23.13 45.12 -28.76
N THR A 10 -22.95 46.43 -28.77
CA THR A 10 -22.12 47.23 -27.88
C THR A 10 -22.66 47.10 -26.45
N GLY A 11 -21.83 46.60 -25.53
CA GLY A 11 -22.08 46.64 -24.09
C GLY A 11 -21.67 47.99 -23.53
N THR A 12 -22.69 48.77 -23.18
CA THR A 12 -22.64 50.12 -22.61
C THR A 12 -21.89 50.16 -21.28
N LEU A 13 -20.89 51.04 -21.18
CA LEU A 13 -20.36 51.54 -19.91
C LEU A 13 -21.47 52.33 -19.20
N LEU A 14 -22.05 51.76 -18.15
CA LEU A 14 -22.81 52.51 -17.15
C LEU A 14 -21.98 52.57 -15.88
N SER A 15 -21.50 53.78 -15.62
CA SER A 15 -20.93 54.21 -14.35
C SER A 15 -22.05 54.28 -13.33
N ASP A 16 -22.05 53.38 -12.35
CA ASP A 16 -22.75 53.59 -11.09
C ASP A 16 -21.72 53.82 -9.98
N ARG A 17 -21.47 55.10 -9.69
CA ARG A 17 -21.05 55.54 -8.37
C ARG A 17 -22.26 55.43 -7.45
N VAL A 18 -22.18 54.56 -6.43
CA VAL A 18 -22.45 54.84 -5.01
C VAL A 18 -22.36 53.50 -4.27
N GLY A 19 -21.56 53.52 -3.20
CA GLY A 19 -21.02 52.33 -2.56
C GLY A 19 -22.02 51.40 -1.88
N ARG A 20 -21.70 50.12 -1.98
CA ARG A 20 -21.46 49.22 -0.84
C ARG A 20 -21.06 47.88 -1.44
N THR A 21 -19.76 47.62 -1.48
CA THR A 21 -19.21 46.27 -1.45
C THR A 21 -19.77 45.58 -0.19
N ARG A 22 -20.93 44.93 -0.33
CA ARG A 22 -21.43 44.04 0.72
C ARG A 22 -20.58 42.79 0.65
N PHE A 23 -19.62 42.73 1.57
CA PHE A 23 -18.94 41.52 2.02
C PHE A 23 -19.92 40.34 2.05
N ALA A 24 -19.53 39.19 1.50
CA ALA A 24 -20.16 37.92 1.83
C ALA A 24 -19.79 37.56 3.28
N LYS A 25 -20.47 38.21 4.24
CA LYS A 25 -20.46 37.94 5.68
C LYS A 25 -21.39 36.77 6.06
N ASN A 26 -22.06 36.14 5.09
CA ASN A 26 -23.13 35.18 5.37
C ASN A 26 -22.68 33.77 5.74
N TYR A 27 -21.39 33.46 5.71
CA TYR A 27 -20.87 32.22 6.29
C TYR A 27 -20.26 32.40 7.69
N THR A 28 -20.15 33.64 8.16
CA THR A 28 -19.68 33.98 9.51
C THR A 28 -20.81 34.35 10.46
N ASP A 29 -22.04 34.51 9.98
CA ASP A 29 -23.21 34.82 10.79
C ASP A 29 -23.90 33.51 11.20
N SER A 30 -23.81 33.18 12.48
CA SER A 30 -24.29 31.97 13.15
C SER A 30 -25.83 31.80 13.17
N SER A 31 -26.54 32.59 12.36
CA SER A 31 -28.00 32.61 12.29
C SER A 31 -28.58 31.67 11.22
N GLY A 32 -27.72 31.04 10.40
CA GLY A 32 -28.10 30.03 9.41
C GLY A 32 -27.10 28.88 9.40
N ILE A 33 -27.42 27.81 10.11
CA ILE A 33 -26.65 26.55 10.14
C ILE A 33 -26.84 25.84 8.79
N HIS A 34 -26.26 26.40 7.74
CA HIS A 34 -25.93 25.66 6.54
C HIS A 34 -24.54 25.06 6.80
N GLY A 35 -24.45 23.73 6.88
CA GLY A 35 -23.21 23.01 7.19
C GLY A 35 -22.00 23.58 6.44
N ARG A 36 -20.96 23.98 7.19
CA ARG A 36 -19.69 24.53 6.66
C ARG A 36 -18.88 23.48 5.90
N CYS A 37 -19.04 22.21 6.28
CA CYS A 37 -18.52 21.06 5.58
C CYS A 37 -19.68 20.45 4.78
N ASP A 38 -19.57 20.46 3.46
CA ASP A 38 -20.56 19.91 2.54
C ASP A 38 -19.87 19.62 1.19
N THR A 39 -20.59 19.04 0.24
CA THR A 39 -20.06 18.85 -1.11
C THR A 39 -19.82 20.21 -1.80
N PRO A 40 -18.87 20.30 -2.74
CA PRO A 40 -18.61 21.54 -3.46
C PRO A 40 -19.87 22.14 -4.12
N GLU A 41 -20.77 21.30 -4.66
CA GLU A 41 -22.02 21.72 -5.31
C GLU A 41 -22.98 22.37 -4.31
N ASN A 42 -23.12 21.78 -3.12
CA ASN A 42 -23.96 22.33 -2.06
C ASN A 42 -23.38 23.64 -1.52
N LEU A 43 -22.06 23.74 -1.35
CA LEU A 43 -21.42 24.99 -0.92
C LEU A 43 -21.59 26.10 -1.95
N LEU A 44 -21.50 25.79 -3.25
CA LEU A 44 -21.73 26.75 -4.32
C LEU A 44 -23.19 27.23 -4.37
N SER A 45 -24.16 26.31 -4.24
CA SER A 45 -25.58 26.68 -4.22
C SER A 45 -25.97 27.54 -3.01
N LYS A 46 -25.27 27.35 -1.88
CA LYS A 46 -25.36 28.17 -0.68
C LYS A 46 -24.60 29.51 -0.78
N GLY A 47 -23.91 29.78 -1.89
CA GLY A 47 -23.24 31.06 -2.17
C GLY A 47 -21.79 31.15 -1.67
N CYS A 48 -21.15 30.02 -1.34
CA CYS A 48 -19.71 29.99 -1.07
C CYS A 48 -18.92 30.25 -2.36
N GLN A 49 -17.90 31.11 -2.30
CA GLN A 49 -17.08 31.42 -3.47
C GLN A 49 -16.07 30.30 -3.72
N LEU A 50 -15.79 29.97 -4.98
CA LEU A 50 -14.85 28.90 -5.37
C LEU A 50 -13.47 29.00 -4.72
N ASN A 51 -12.93 30.21 -4.57
CA ASN A 51 -11.63 30.47 -3.94
C ASN A 51 -11.62 30.29 -2.41
N LEU A 52 -12.79 30.12 -1.79
CA LEU A 52 -12.95 29.86 -0.35
C LEU A 52 -13.27 28.39 -0.06
N ILE A 53 -13.59 27.60 -1.09
CA ILE A 53 -13.87 26.16 -0.96
C ILE A 53 -12.53 25.42 -0.89
N GLU A 54 -12.28 24.78 0.25
CA GLU A 54 -11.13 23.91 0.46
C GLU A 54 -11.52 22.47 0.13
N PHE A 55 -11.17 22.00 -1.06
CA PHE A 55 -11.42 20.64 -1.51
C PHE A 55 -10.14 20.06 -2.11
N PRO A 56 -9.21 19.54 -1.27
CA PRO A 56 -8.00 18.90 -1.78
C PRO A 56 -8.40 17.66 -2.57
N ILE A 57 -7.87 17.57 -3.79
CA ILE A 57 -8.07 16.45 -4.71
C ILE A 57 -6.76 15.65 -4.70
N SER A 58 -6.90 14.33 -4.58
CA SER A 58 -5.76 13.44 -4.70
C SER A 58 -5.17 13.53 -6.11
N GLU A 59 -3.84 13.59 -6.22
CA GLU A 59 -3.15 13.81 -7.49
C GLU A 59 -1.88 12.98 -7.61
N VAL A 60 -1.57 12.58 -8.85
CA VAL A 60 -0.37 11.82 -9.21
C VAL A 60 0.57 12.74 -10.01
N GLU A 61 1.73 13.05 -9.45
CA GLU A 61 2.78 13.83 -10.12
C GLU A 61 3.91 12.88 -10.55
N ILE A 62 4.05 12.62 -11.85
CA ILE A 62 5.10 11.74 -12.38
C ILE A 62 6.39 12.54 -12.63
N HIS A 63 7.46 12.20 -11.93
CA HIS A 63 8.76 12.90 -12.02
C HIS A 63 9.71 12.27 -13.02
N ARG A 64 9.71 10.92 -13.12
CA ARG A 64 10.55 10.17 -14.06
C ARG A 64 9.74 9.08 -14.74
N ASN A 65 9.67 9.17 -16.07
CA ASN A 65 8.92 8.24 -16.92
C ASN A 65 9.65 7.93 -18.23
N LYS A 66 10.84 7.33 -18.12
CA LYS A 66 11.55 6.78 -19.27
C LYS A 66 10.72 5.66 -19.90
N PRO A 67 10.61 5.61 -21.25
CA PRO A 67 9.92 4.52 -21.94
C PRO A 67 10.68 3.20 -21.78
N LEU A 68 9.96 2.08 -21.87
CA LEU A 68 10.55 0.74 -21.81
C LEU A 68 11.46 0.49 -23.01
N THR A 69 12.64 -0.07 -22.77
CA THR A 69 13.62 -0.35 -23.83
C THR A 69 13.15 -1.53 -24.69
N VAL A 70 13.18 -1.33 -26.01
CA VAL A 70 12.94 -2.37 -27.02
C VAL A 70 14.30 -2.72 -27.65
N ALA A 71 14.54 -4.01 -27.90
CA ALA A 71 15.83 -4.71 -28.07
C ALA A 71 16.85 -4.16 -29.10
N THR A 72 16.63 -3.02 -29.76
CA THR A 72 17.52 -2.49 -30.81
C THR A 72 18.64 -1.57 -30.30
N GLN A 73 18.71 -1.25 -29.00
CA GLN A 73 19.75 -0.36 -28.47
C GLN A 73 20.91 -1.13 -27.80
N LYS A 74 22.04 -1.22 -28.52
CA LYS A 74 23.29 -1.90 -28.12
C LYS A 74 24.06 -1.25 -26.95
N ASN A 75 23.58 -0.14 -26.38
CA ASN A 75 24.24 0.49 -25.24
C ASN A 75 23.63 -0.02 -23.93
N ASN A 76 24.38 -0.89 -23.27
CA ASN A 76 24.01 -1.63 -22.05
C ASN A 76 23.74 -0.75 -20.81
N SER A 77 23.88 0.57 -20.91
CA SER A 77 23.86 1.51 -19.77
C SER A 77 22.53 2.24 -19.55
N ASP A 78 21.51 2.04 -20.39
CA ASP A 78 20.20 2.73 -20.27
C ASP A 78 19.03 1.78 -20.58
N VAL A 79 19.14 0.53 -20.13
CA VAL A 79 18.04 -0.44 -20.20
C VAL A 79 16.98 -0.05 -19.16
N THR A 80 15.76 0.23 -19.62
CA THR A 80 14.60 0.54 -18.78
C THR A 80 13.55 -0.57 -18.92
N GLN A 81 13.28 -1.26 -17.83
CA GLN A 81 12.36 -2.41 -17.75
C GLN A 81 11.09 -2.11 -16.96
N ILE A 82 11.07 -1.04 -16.18
CA ILE A 82 9.88 -0.53 -15.48
C ILE A 82 9.57 0.90 -15.90
N SER A 83 8.28 1.23 -16.01
CA SER A 83 7.80 2.59 -16.27
C SER A 83 6.47 2.82 -15.54
N PRO A 84 6.29 3.96 -14.85
CA PRO A 84 7.28 5.02 -14.56
C PRO A 84 8.35 4.60 -13.53
N GLN A 85 9.37 5.44 -13.29
CA GLN A 85 10.46 5.16 -12.32
C GLN A 85 10.38 6.03 -11.06
N LYS A 86 9.76 7.21 -11.12
CA LYS A 86 9.56 8.06 -9.94
C LYS A 86 8.28 8.87 -10.04
N LEU A 87 7.49 8.85 -8.97
CA LEU A 87 6.29 9.68 -8.85
C LEU A 87 6.05 10.13 -7.40
N THR A 88 5.29 11.21 -7.26
CA THR A 88 4.73 11.66 -5.99
C THR A 88 3.22 11.50 -6.03
N LEU A 89 2.68 10.91 -4.98
CA LEU A 89 1.25 10.69 -4.82
C LEU A 89 0.75 11.56 -3.67
N ARG A 90 -0.11 12.53 -3.96
CA ARG A 90 -0.77 13.36 -2.94
C ARG A 90 -2.14 12.78 -2.70
N LEU A 91 -2.40 12.30 -1.48
CA LEU A 91 -3.63 11.59 -1.15
C LEU A 91 -4.41 12.30 -0.06
N ARG A 92 -5.70 12.53 -0.31
CA ARG A 92 -6.68 12.83 0.72
C ARG A 92 -7.11 11.54 1.44
N PRO A 93 -7.19 11.52 2.79
CA PRO A 93 -7.69 10.36 3.53
C PRO A 93 -9.08 9.92 3.06
N GLY A 94 -9.27 8.60 2.90
CA GLY A 94 -10.51 8.01 2.40
C GLY A 94 -10.70 8.06 0.88
N HIS A 95 -9.80 8.71 0.14
CA HIS A 95 -9.75 8.64 -1.32
C HIS A 95 -8.69 7.64 -1.78
N GLU A 96 -8.93 7.02 -2.93
CA GLU A 96 -8.01 6.08 -3.56
C GLU A 96 -7.52 6.62 -4.89
N GLU A 97 -6.27 6.35 -5.23
CA GLU A 97 -5.69 6.68 -6.53
C GLU A 97 -5.09 5.44 -7.16
N THR A 98 -5.26 5.30 -8.48
CA THR A 98 -4.76 4.14 -9.22
C THR A 98 -3.66 4.54 -10.18
N ILE A 99 -2.52 3.85 -10.06
CA ILE A 99 -1.34 4.07 -10.88
C ILE A 99 -1.10 2.84 -11.74
N GLN A 100 -0.83 3.05 -13.03
CA GLN A 100 -0.45 1.97 -13.93
C GLN A 100 1.09 1.84 -14.01
N ILE A 101 1.59 0.67 -13.66
CA ILE A 101 3.00 0.28 -13.78
C ILE A 101 3.13 -0.66 -14.97
N LYS A 102 4.09 -0.42 -15.85
CA LYS A 102 4.39 -1.29 -16.99
C LYS A 102 5.75 -1.94 -16.79
N VAL A 103 5.81 -3.25 -17.01
CA VAL A 103 7.02 -4.04 -16.88
C VAL A 103 7.27 -4.81 -18.17
N ARG A 104 8.53 -4.78 -18.65
CA ARG A 104 8.98 -5.52 -19.83
C ARG A 104 10.33 -6.13 -19.57
N GLN A 105 10.42 -7.44 -19.77
CA GLN A 105 11.71 -8.13 -19.71
C GLN A 105 12.44 -8.01 -21.05
N THR A 106 13.75 -7.69 -21.03
CA THR A 106 14.57 -7.58 -22.24
C THR A 106 15.03 -8.93 -22.76
N GLU A 107 15.19 -9.07 -24.07
CA GLU A 107 15.65 -10.33 -24.70
C GLU A 107 17.07 -10.72 -24.27
N ASP A 108 17.98 -9.75 -24.25
CA ASP A 108 19.36 -9.94 -23.81
C ASP A 108 19.55 -9.23 -22.46
N TYR A 109 19.60 -10.01 -21.37
CA TYR A 109 19.86 -9.51 -20.02
C TYR A 109 21.03 -10.27 -19.40
N PRO A 110 21.98 -9.62 -18.73
CA PRO A 110 23.12 -10.29 -18.11
C PRO A 110 22.69 -11.32 -17.07
N ILE A 111 23.37 -12.45 -17.02
CA ILE A 111 23.09 -13.54 -16.08
C ILE A 111 24.34 -13.84 -15.27
N ASP A 112 24.17 -13.78 -13.96
CA ASP A 112 25.15 -14.25 -12.99
C ASP A 112 24.64 -15.54 -12.34
N LEU A 113 25.40 -16.63 -12.46
CA LEU A 113 25.07 -17.90 -11.83
C LEU A 113 26.15 -18.27 -10.81
N TYR A 114 25.76 -18.38 -9.55
CA TYR A 114 26.63 -18.88 -8.50
C TYR A 114 26.26 -20.32 -8.14
N TYR A 115 27.11 -21.27 -8.49
CA TYR A 115 26.86 -22.69 -8.23
C TYR A 115 27.30 -23.03 -6.81
N LEU A 116 26.31 -23.34 -5.96
CA LEU A 116 26.55 -23.69 -4.57
C LEU A 116 26.31 -25.18 -4.35
N MET A 117 27.38 -25.92 -4.06
CA MET A 117 27.37 -27.38 -4.04
C MET A 117 27.58 -27.96 -2.63
N ASP A 118 26.81 -28.97 -2.29
CA ASP A 118 27.13 -29.86 -1.17
C ASP A 118 28.33 -30.74 -1.52
N LEU A 119 29.36 -30.75 -0.67
CA LEU A 119 30.53 -31.62 -0.79
C LEU A 119 30.59 -32.69 0.31
N SER A 120 29.44 -33.07 0.86
CA SER A 120 29.26 -34.28 1.66
C SER A 120 29.68 -35.54 0.88
N ALA A 121 29.93 -36.63 1.59
CA ALA A 121 30.48 -37.85 1.00
C ALA A 121 29.53 -38.50 -0.02
N SER A 122 28.22 -38.22 0.06
CA SER A 122 27.22 -38.68 -0.90
C SER A 122 27.29 -38.01 -2.26
N MET A 123 28.07 -36.92 -2.41
CA MET A 123 28.14 -36.12 -3.64
C MET A 123 29.42 -36.42 -4.47
N ASP A 124 30.13 -37.52 -4.20
CA ASP A 124 31.38 -37.86 -4.89
C ASP A 124 31.15 -38.21 -6.37
N ASP A 125 30.07 -38.91 -6.68
CA ASP A 125 29.68 -39.23 -8.05
C ASP A 125 29.19 -37.98 -8.80
N ASP A 126 28.41 -37.10 -8.16
CA ASP A 126 28.04 -35.80 -8.70
C ASP A 126 29.27 -34.96 -9.04
N LEU A 127 30.29 -34.93 -8.16
CA LEU A 127 31.52 -34.20 -8.41
C LEU A 127 32.22 -34.67 -9.69
N ASN A 128 32.08 -35.94 -10.07
CA ASN A 128 32.64 -36.47 -11.30
C ASN A 128 31.88 -36.01 -12.55
N THR A 129 30.55 -35.86 -12.48
CA THR A 129 29.73 -35.40 -13.62
C THR A 129 29.89 -33.90 -13.87
N ILE A 130 30.07 -33.09 -12.82
CA ILE A 130 30.15 -31.63 -12.95
C ILE A 130 31.51 -31.08 -13.40
N LYS A 131 32.54 -31.92 -13.52
CA LYS A 131 33.91 -31.52 -13.94
C LYS A 131 33.98 -30.86 -15.32
N GLU A 132 32.99 -31.13 -16.18
CA GLU A 132 32.87 -30.54 -17.52
C GLU A 132 31.58 -29.69 -17.69
N LEU A 133 30.86 -29.45 -16.58
CA LEU A 133 29.61 -28.71 -16.61
C LEU A 133 29.84 -27.24 -16.99
N GLY A 134 30.93 -26.61 -16.54
CA GLY A 134 31.17 -25.18 -16.73
C GLY A 134 31.19 -24.75 -18.19
N SER A 135 31.96 -25.45 -19.03
CA SER A 135 32.05 -25.16 -20.47
C SER A 135 30.74 -25.47 -21.20
N THR A 136 30.10 -26.60 -20.87
CA THR A 136 28.82 -27.00 -21.46
C THR A 136 27.72 -26.00 -21.12
N LEU A 137 27.64 -25.59 -19.86
CA LEU A 137 26.67 -24.61 -19.37
C LEU A 137 26.90 -23.24 -20.00
N SER A 138 28.14 -22.76 -20.03
CA SER A 138 28.46 -21.49 -20.68
C SER A 138 28.05 -21.49 -22.16
N LYS A 139 28.22 -22.62 -22.86
CA LYS A 139 27.82 -22.76 -24.26
C LYS A 139 26.30 -22.70 -24.44
N GLU A 140 25.52 -23.38 -23.59
CA GLU A 140 24.06 -23.33 -23.67
C GLU A 140 23.50 -21.96 -23.23
N MET A 141 24.07 -21.36 -22.19
CA MET A 141 23.68 -20.03 -21.71
C MET A 141 24.02 -18.92 -22.70
N SER A 142 25.09 -19.08 -23.50
CA SER A 142 25.41 -18.12 -24.58
C SER A 142 24.35 -17.99 -25.67
N LYS A 143 23.43 -18.98 -25.79
CA LYS A 143 22.28 -18.91 -26.70
C LYS A 143 21.16 -18.00 -26.16
N LEU A 144 21.18 -17.70 -24.86
CA LEU A 144 20.12 -16.98 -24.15
C LEU A 144 20.57 -15.57 -23.74
N THR A 145 21.85 -15.38 -23.41
CA THR A 145 22.42 -14.08 -23.02
C THR A 145 23.80 -13.90 -23.61
N SER A 146 24.14 -12.66 -23.96
CA SER A 146 25.49 -12.29 -24.39
C SER A 146 26.47 -12.13 -23.22
N ASN A 147 25.97 -11.93 -22.00
CA ASN A 147 26.77 -11.68 -20.82
C ASN A 147 26.44 -12.69 -19.71
N PHE A 148 27.20 -13.77 -19.67
CA PHE A 148 27.09 -14.82 -18.67
C PHE A 148 28.34 -14.85 -17.79
N ARG A 149 28.14 -14.84 -16.46
CA ARG A 149 29.20 -15.08 -15.48
C ARG A 149 28.84 -16.26 -14.59
N LEU A 150 29.85 -17.05 -14.24
CA LEU A 150 29.70 -18.19 -13.37
C LEU A 150 30.66 -18.11 -12.17
N GLY A 151 30.19 -18.58 -11.03
CA GLY A 151 30.95 -18.68 -9.78
C GLY A 151 30.71 -20.02 -9.10
N PHE A 152 31.56 -20.36 -8.12
CA PHE A 152 31.48 -21.64 -7.42
C PHE A 152 31.74 -21.46 -5.93
N GLY A 153 30.91 -22.11 -5.11
CA GLY A 153 31.11 -22.28 -3.69
C GLY A 153 30.70 -23.68 -3.25
N SER A 154 31.24 -24.11 -2.11
CA SER A 154 30.92 -25.39 -1.52
C SER A 154 30.53 -25.26 -0.06
N PHE A 155 29.75 -26.22 0.43
CA PHE A 155 29.39 -26.34 1.83
C PHE A 155 29.30 -27.80 2.26
N VAL A 156 29.35 -28.03 3.56
CA VAL A 156 29.07 -29.32 4.19
C VAL A 156 28.24 -29.03 5.44
N GLU A 157 28.89 -28.86 6.59
CA GLU A 157 28.24 -28.57 7.86
C GLU A 157 29.22 -27.86 8.80
N LYS A 158 28.69 -27.23 9.85
CA LYS A 158 29.45 -26.57 10.89
C LYS A 158 30.49 -27.52 11.50
N PRO A 159 31.79 -27.14 11.53
CA PRO A 159 32.85 -27.98 12.06
C PRO A 159 32.90 -27.96 13.59
N VAL A 160 31.76 -28.20 14.24
CA VAL A 160 31.60 -28.22 15.70
C VAL A 160 30.71 -29.40 16.11
N SER A 161 30.86 -29.85 17.35
CA SER A 161 29.96 -30.85 17.93
C SER A 161 28.55 -30.25 18.12
N PRO A 162 27.45 -31.00 17.88
CA PRO A 162 27.36 -32.44 17.59
C PRO A 162 27.39 -32.85 16.11
N PHE A 163 27.57 -31.91 15.18
CA PHE A 163 27.50 -32.16 13.73
C PHE A 163 28.67 -32.97 13.18
N ILE A 164 29.84 -32.86 13.82
CA ILE A 164 31.05 -33.61 13.47
C ILE A 164 31.63 -34.36 14.66
N LYS A 165 32.41 -35.40 14.37
CA LYS A 165 33.20 -36.10 15.38
C LYS A 165 34.44 -35.27 15.70
N THR A 166 34.66 -35.00 16.98
CA THR A 166 35.74 -34.11 17.44
C THR A 166 36.99 -34.86 17.92
N THR A 167 37.12 -36.15 17.60
CA THR A 167 38.37 -36.89 17.86
C THR A 167 39.46 -36.43 16.89
N ALA A 168 40.72 -36.36 17.34
CA ALA A 168 41.81 -35.76 16.59
C ALA A 168 41.99 -36.39 15.19
N GLU A 169 41.74 -37.69 15.07
CA GLU A 169 41.88 -38.40 13.81
C GLU A 169 40.70 -38.23 12.87
N GLU A 170 39.47 -38.13 13.39
CA GLU A 170 38.27 -37.85 12.57
C GLU A 170 38.24 -36.38 12.12
N ILE A 171 38.74 -35.45 12.93
CA ILE A 171 38.93 -34.05 12.50
C ILE A 171 39.87 -33.99 11.28
N LYS A 172 40.90 -34.83 11.24
CA LYS A 172 41.85 -34.87 10.13
C LYS A 172 41.28 -35.58 8.89
N ASN A 173 40.54 -36.66 9.08
CA ASN A 173 39.86 -37.40 8.02
C ASN A 173 38.49 -37.90 8.54
N PRO A 174 37.38 -37.19 8.27
CA PRO A 174 36.06 -37.56 8.79
C PRO A 174 35.47 -38.80 8.10
N CYS A 175 36.10 -39.28 7.02
CA CYS A 175 35.70 -40.50 6.32
C CYS A 175 36.41 -41.75 6.85
N ARG A 176 37.12 -41.68 7.98
CA ARG A 176 37.98 -42.77 8.49
C ARG A 176 37.23 -44.09 8.72
N SER A 177 35.93 -44.05 9.03
CA SER A 177 35.10 -45.26 9.16
C SER A 177 34.91 -46.03 7.86
N VAL A 178 35.27 -45.44 6.72
CA VAL A 178 35.25 -46.01 5.37
C VAL A 178 36.70 -45.97 4.86
N PRO A 179 37.16 -46.88 3.98
CA PRO A 179 38.53 -46.83 3.44
C PRO A 179 38.70 -45.71 2.39
N TYR A 180 38.37 -44.48 2.78
CA TYR A 180 38.40 -43.29 1.93
C TYR A 180 39.06 -42.13 2.69
N GLU A 181 39.82 -41.30 1.98
CA GLU A 181 40.45 -40.10 2.54
C GLU A 181 39.74 -38.85 2.01
N CYS A 182 39.10 -38.11 2.90
CA CYS A 182 38.36 -36.91 2.57
C CYS A 182 38.85 -35.70 3.37
N LEU A 183 38.43 -34.50 2.96
CA LEU A 183 38.85 -33.27 3.60
C LEU A 183 38.20 -33.12 4.99
N PRO A 184 38.83 -32.38 5.92
CA PRO A 184 38.19 -31.94 7.16
C PRO A 184 36.89 -31.18 6.88
N THR A 185 35.88 -31.42 7.70
CA THR A 185 34.57 -30.77 7.60
C THR A 185 34.68 -29.26 7.69
N PHE A 186 33.85 -28.57 6.92
CA PHE A 186 33.78 -27.11 6.86
C PHE A 186 32.34 -26.65 6.60
N GLY A 187 31.99 -25.48 7.11
CA GLY A 187 30.64 -24.91 6.91
C GLY A 187 30.44 -24.47 5.46
N TYR A 188 30.99 -23.31 5.10
CA TYR A 188 30.94 -22.76 3.74
C TYR A 188 32.33 -22.32 3.28
N LYS A 189 32.62 -22.54 2.00
CA LYS A 189 33.82 -22.04 1.33
C LYS A 189 33.45 -21.38 0.00
N HIS A 190 33.75 -20.08 -0.09
CA HIS A 190 33.84 -19.41 -1.38
C HIS A 190 35.10 -19.90 -2.12
N VAL A 191 34.97 -20.28 -3.39
CA VAL A 191 36.10 -20.84 -4.16
C VAL A 191 36.36 -20.03 -5.44
N LEU A 192 35.31 -19.72 -6.21
CA LEU A 192 35.43 -18.95 -7.45
C LEU A 192 34.44 -17.78 -7.46
N SER A 193 34.98 -16.57 -7.55
CA SER A 193 34.21 -15.36 -7.81
C SER A 193 33.63 -15.37 -9.22
N LEU A 194 32.48 -14.72 -9.42
CA LEU A 194 31.80 -14.61 -10.70
C LEU A 194 32.75 -14.15 -11.81
N THR A 195 32.94 -14.99 -12.82
CA THR A 195 33.82 -14.74 -13.96
C THR A 195 33.15 -15.21 -15.25
N SER A 196 33.52 -14.63 -16.38
CA SER A 196 33.10 -15.10 -17.72
C SER A 196 33.96 -16.27 -18.23
N ASP A 197 35.03 -16.62 -17.51
CA ASP A 197 35.94 -17.71 -17.87
C ASP A 197 35.41 -19.07 -17.39
N ALA A 198 34.79 -19.81 -18.30
CA ALA A 198 34.22 -21.13 -18.03
C ALA A 198 35.27 -22.22 -17.81
N GLU A 199 36.47 -22.09 -18.38
CA GLU A 199 37.53 -23.09 -18.19
C GLU A 199 38.10 -23.04 -16.79
N LYS A 200 38.24 -21.82 -16.24
CA LYS A 200 38.65 -21.63 -14.84
C LYS A 200 37.71 -22.34 -13.85
N PHE A 201 36.42 -22.40 -14.14
CA PHE A 201 35.48 -23.18 -13.33
C PHE A 201 35.77 -24.67 -13.40
N ASN A 202 35.93 -25.23 -14.61
CA ASN A 202 36.24 -26.64 -14.80
C ASN A 202 37.52 -27.03 -14.05
N GLU A 203 38.57 -26.20 -14.12
CA GLU A 203 39.83 -26.41 -13.40
C GLU A 203 39.63 -26.45 -11.87
N ILE A 204 38.84 -25.52 -11.32
CA ILE A 204 38.59 -25.43 -9.89
C ILE A 204 37.75 -26.60 -9.38
N VAL A 205 36.72 -27.01 -10.13
CA VAL A 205 35.86 -28.14 -9.78
C VAL A 205 36.64 -29.45 -9.78
N LYS A 206 37.55 -29.64 -10.75
CA LYS A 206 38.47 -30.81 -10.78
C LYS A 206 39.36 -30.90 -9.55
N GLY A 207 39.68 -29.77 -8.92
CA GLY A 207 40.50 -29.70 -7.70
C GLY A 207 39.72 -29.88 -6.39
N GLN A 208 38.38 -29.92 -6.42
CA GLN A 208 37.58 -30.12 -5.21
C GLN A 208 37.66 -31.58 -4.75
N ARG A 209 37.46 -31.79 -3.45
CA ARG A 209 37.36 -33.10 -2.83
C ARG A 209 36.20 -33.07 -1.83
N ILE A 210 35.54 -34.22 -1.69
CA ILE A 210 34.47 -34.40 -0.71
C ILE A 210 35.01 -34.34 0.73
N SER A 211 34.07 -34.20 1.66
CA SER A 211 34.21 -34.22 3.10
C SER A 211 33.08 -35.08 3.68
N ALA A 212 33.03 -35.25 5.00
CA ALA A 212 31.93 -35.92 5.68
C ALA A 212 31.47 -35.18 6.94
N ASN A 213 30.28 -35.54 7.39
CA ASN A 213 29.58 -35.09 8.58
C ASN A 213 28.89 -36.30 9.26
N ILE A 214 28.25 -36.10 10.41
CA ILE A 214 27.58 -37.18 11.15
C ILE A 214 26.10 -37.26 10.79
N ASP A 215 25.43 -36.12 10.70
CA ASP A 215 23.99 -36.01 10.57
C ASP A 215 23.51 -35.91 9.12
N THR A 216 22.20 -36.00 8.90
CA THR A 216 21.61 -35.92 7.56
C THR A 216 21.24 -34.50 7.11
N PRO A 217 20.84 -33.56 8.00
CA PRO A 217 20.76 -32.16 7.63
C PRO A 217 22.17 -31.58 7.44
N GLU A 218 22.30 -30.70 6.45
CA GLU A 218 23.56 -30.02 6.13
C GLU A 218 23.42 -28.50 6.34
N GLY A 219 24.55 -27.82 6.37
CA GLY A 219 24.68 -26.37 6.58
C GLY A 219 24.33 -25.51 5.35
N GLY A 220 23.45 -25.99 4.47
CA GLY A 220 23.17 -25.36 3.17
C GLY A 220 22.59 -23.94 3.27
N PHE A 221 21.74 -23.66 4.25
CA PHE A 221 21.17 -22.32 4.45
C PHE A 221 22.22 -21.29 4.89
N ASP A 222 23.24 -21.75 5.63
CA ASP A 222 24.39 -20.95 6.01
C ASP A 222 25.15 -20.49 4.75
N ALA A 223 25.36 -21.43 3.85
CA ALA A 223 26.05 -21.21 2.60
C ALA A 223 25.28 -20.28 1.64
N ILE A 224 23.94 -20.39 1.58
CA ILE A 224 23.10 -19.48 0.79
C ILE A 224 23.18 -18.05 1.35
N MET A 225 23.10 -17.88 2.67
CA MET A 225 23.22 -16.55 3.28
C MET A 225 24.61 -15.93 3.07
N GLN A 226 25.66 -16.74 3.20
CA GLN A 226 27.02 -16.28 2.94
C GLN A 226 27.22 -15.90 1.47
N ALA A 227 26.69 -16.68 0.52
CA ALA A 227 26.74 -16.36 -0.90
C ALA A 227 25.95 -15.08 -1.24
N ALA A 228 24.84 -14.82 -0.55
CA ALA A 228 24.02 -13.63 -0.77
C ALA A 228 24.56 -12.35 -0.08
N VAL A 229 25.20 -12.45 1.09
CA VAL A 229 25.48 -11.29 1.97
C VAL A 229 26.88 -11.29 2.59
N CYS A 230 27.52 -12.46 2.73
CA CYS A 230 28.70 -12.71 3.57
C CYS A 230 28.45 -12.48 5.10
N LYS A 231 27.41 -13.11 5.69
CA LYS A 231 27.05 -13.02 7.13
C LYS A 231 26.56 -14.35 7.74
N GLU A 232 26.60 -14.49 9.07
CA GLU A 232 26.26 -15.71 9.86
C GLU A 232 24.78 -16.13 9.84
N TYR A 233 24.49 -17.35 10.34
CA TYR A 233 23.25 -18.17 10.19
C TYR A 233 21.94 -17.38 10.10
N PRO A 234 21.13 -17.65 9.06
CA PRO A 234 19.86 -16.98 8.93
C PRO A 234 18.70 -17.81 9.49
N THR A 235 17.71 -17.12 10.03
CA THR A 235 16.32 -17.60 9.98
C THR A 235 15.79 -17.49 8.55
N ILE A 236 14.75 -18.26 8.19
CA ILE A 236 14.12 -18.16 6.85
C ILE A 236 13.68 -16.71 6.55
N GLY A 237 13.16 -15.98 7.55
CA GLY A 237 12.79 -14.57 7.39
C GLY A 237 13.99 -13.66 7.08
N GLN A 238 15.13 -13.84 7.76
CA GLN A 238 16.37 -13.10 7.47
C GLN A 238 16.93 -13.46 6.09
N LEU A 239 16.80 -14.73 5.68
CA LEU A 239 17.19 -15.19 4.35
C LEU A 239 16.37 -14.50 3.27
N ILE A 240 15.03 -14.51 3.38
CA ILE A 240 14.13 -13.85 2.44
C ILE A 240 14.45 -12.36 2.32
N ASP A 241 14.57 -11.66 3.44
CA ASP A 241 14.88 -10.22 3.47
C ASP A 241 16.17 -9.91 2.68
N LYS A 242 17.20 -10.73 2.85
CA LYS A 242 18.49 -10.53 2.20
C LYS A 242 18.53 -10.95 0.73
N LEU A 243 17.86 -12.05 0.36
CA LEU A 243 17.71 -12.46 -1.03
C LEU A 243 16.96 -11.39 -1.84
N VAL A 244 15.86 -10.89 -1.28
CA VAL A 244 15.06 -9.80 -1.90
C VAL A 244 15.86 -8.51 -1.97
N GLN A 245 16.60 -8.15 -0.93
CA GLN A 245 17.43 -6.94 -0.92
C GLN A 245 18.54 -6.99 -1.98
N ASN A 246 19.16 -8.15 -2.18
CA ASN A 246 20.27 -8.34 -3.10
C ASN A 246 19.85 -8.86 -4.49
N ASN A 247 18.54 -8.94 -4.78
CA ASN A 247 17.97 -9.44 -6.03
C ASN A 247 18.48 -10.85 -6.42
N VAL A 248 18.64 -11.74 -5.44
CA VAL A 248 19.11 -13.11 -5.66
C VAL A 248 17.92 -14.05 -5.81
N LEU A 249 17.85 -14.77 -6.93
CA LEU A 249 16.86 -15.82 -7.18
C LEU A 249 17.46 -17.18 -6.82
N LEU A 250 16.73 -17.98 -6.05
CA LEU A 250 17.21 -19.25 -5.53
C LEU A 250 16.61 -20.42 -6.30
N ILE A 251 17.48 -21.33 -6.78
CA ILE A 251 17.07 -22.56 -7.45
C ILE A 251 17.48 -23.73 -6.55
N PHE A 252 16.50 -24.47 -6.03
CA PHE A 252 16.75 -25.68 -5.27
C PHE A 252 16.82 -26.88 -6.21
N ALA A 253 18.03 -27.33 -6.56
CA ALA A 253 18.24 -28.59 -7.27
C ALA A 253 18.45 -29.71 -6.25
N VAL A 254 17.42 -30.50 -5.97
CA VAL A 254 17.44 -31.50 -4.89
C VAL A 254 16.97 -32.87 -5.37
N THR A 255 17.48 -33.92 -4.74
CA THR A 255 17.09 -35.30 -5.02
C THR A 255 15.63 -35.58 -4.63
N ASN A 256 15.04 -36.61 -5.24
CA ASN A 256 13.61 -36.91 -5.13
C ASN A 256 13.08 -37.06 -3.69
N GLU A 257 13.93 -37.49 -2.76
CA GLU A 257 13.54 -37.71 -1.36
C GLU A 257 13.27 -36.39 -0.61
N GLN A 258 13.90 -35.28 -1.04
CA GLN A 258 13.84 -33.98 -0.36
C GLN A 258 12.95 -32.98 -1.10
N VAL A 259 12.55 -33.25 -2.36
CA VAL A 259 11.77 -32.33 -3.22
C VAL A 259 10.59 -31.71 -2.47
N HIS A 260 9.76 -32.52 -1.81
CA HIS A 260 8.56 -32.03 -1.12
C HIS A 260 8.85 -31.05 0.03
N ILE A 261 9.99 -31.21 0.70
CA ILE A 261 10.40 -30.30 1.79
C ILE A 261 10.80 -28.95 1.18
N TYR A 262 11.62 -28.97 0.13
CA TYR A 262 12.07 -27.76 -0.55
C TYR A 262 10.98 -27.05 -1.33
N GLU A 263 9.96 -27.75 -1.83
CA GLU A 263 8.74 -27.14 -2.38
C GLU A 263 8.01 -26.29 -1.34
N ASN A 264 7.97 -26.73 -0.07
CA ASN A 264 7.36 -25.95 0.99
C ASN A 264 8.20 -24.73 1.37
N TYR A 265 9.53 -24.82 1.32
CA TYR A 265 10.40 -23.66 1.49
C TYR A 265 10.29 -22.66 0.33
N ALA A 266 10.26 -23.15 -0.91
CA ALA A 266 10.12 -22.29 -2.09
C ALA A 266 8.82 -21.48 -2.08
N LYS A 267 7.71 -22.03 -1.55
CA LYS A 267 6.46 -21.28 -1.37
C LYS A 267 6.58 -20.07 -0.43
N LEU A 268 7.58 -20.07 0.46
CA LEU A 268 7.83 -18.96 1.40
C LEU A 268 8.80 -17.92 0.81
N ILE A 269 9.63 -18.31 -0.17
CA ILE A 269 10.70 -17.47 -0.72
C ILE A 269 10.26 -16.95 -2.10
N PRO A 270 9.96 -15.66 -2.25
CA PRO A 270 9.56 -15.09 -3.54
C PRO A 270 10.60 -15.36 -4.63
N GLY A 271 10.15 -15.88 -5.78
CA GLY A 271 11.02 -16.19 -6.92
C GLY A 271 11.92 -17.42 -6.75
N ALA A 272 11.76 -18.22 -5.70
CA ALA A 272 12.48 -19.49 -5.57
C ALA A 272 11.81 -20.60 -6.39
N THR A 273 12.62 -21.43 -7.06
CA THR A 273 12.15 -22.58 -7.84
C THR A 273 12.78 -23.88 -7.35
N VAL A 274 12.14 -25.00 -7.62
CA VAL A 274 12.62 -26.34 -7.21
C VAL A 274 12.73 -27.23 -8.44
N GLY A 275 13.91 -27.82 -8.63
CA GLY A 275 14.22 -28.77 -9.68
C GLY A 275 14.58 -30.14 -9.11
N ARG A 276 14.04 -31.20 -9.71
CA ARG A 276 14.36 -32.58 -9.32
C ARG A 276 15.70 -33.01 -9.90
N LEU A 277 16.70 -33.17 -9.05
CA LEU A 277 18.05 -33.61 -9.40
C LEU A 277 18.12 -35.15 -9.47
N GLN A 278 18.80 -35.66 -10.50
CA GLN A 278 19.20 -37.06 -10.57
C GLN A 278 20.29 -37.35 -9.52
N LYS A 279 20.46 -38.62 -9.14
CA LYS A 279 21.42 -39.00 -8.08
C LYS A 279 22.87 -38.68 -8.42
N ASP A 280 23.20 -38.61 -9.71
CA ASP A 280 24.52 -38.31 -10.25
C ASP A 280 24.62 -36.86 -10.76
N SER A 281 23.63 -36.01 -10.50
CA SER A 281 23.49 -34.66 -11.06
C SER A 281 23.50 -34.57 -12.60
N GLY A 282 23.27 -35.67 -13.34
CA GLY A 282 23.37 -35.70 -14.81
C GLY A 282 22.42 -34.74 -15.55
N ASN A 283 21.31 -34.35 -14.92
CA ASN A 283 20.31 -33.44 -15.49
C ASN A 283 20.44 -31.97 -15.03
N ILE A 284 21.47 -31.61 -14.27
CA ILE A 284 21.61 -30.26 -13.68
C ILE A 284 21.58 -29.13 -14.72
N LEU A 285 22.19 -29.36 -15.88
CA LEU A 285 22.19 -28.40 -16.99
C LEU A 285 20.76 -28.07 -17.46
N GLN A 286 19.94 -29.10 -17.63
CA GLN A 286 18.55 -28.96 -18.08
C GLN A 286 17.71 -28.26 -17.01
N LEU A 287 17.95 -28.56 -15.73
CA LEU A 287 17.27 -27.91 -14.61
C LEU A 287 17.57 -26.41 -14.55
N ILE A 288 18.83 -26.00 -14.72
CA ILE A 288 19.20 -24.57 -14.71
C ILE A 288 18.51 -23.83 -15.87
N ILE A 289 18.53 -24.42 -17.07
CA ILE A 289 17.90 -23.81 -18.25
C ILE A 289 16.37 -23.72 -18.06
N ALA A 290 15.73 -24.79 -17.57
CA ALA A 290 14.30 -24.81 -17.32
C ALA A 290 13.89 -23.80 -16.25
N ALA A 291 14.61 -23.74 -15.13
CA ALA A 291 14.38 -22.79 -14.07
C ALA A 291 14.57 -21.34 -14.56
N TYR A 292 15.59 -21.08 -15.38
CA TYR A 292 15.75 -19.77 -16.00
C TYR A 292 14.56 -19.42 -16.91
N GLN A 293 14.12 -20.33 -17.77
CA GLN A 293 12.97 -20.10 -18.64
C GLN A 293 11.68 -19.86 -17.84
N GLU A 294 11.49 -20.57 -16.73
CA GLU A 294 10.37 -20.39 -15.82
C GLU A 294 10.41 -19.00 -15.16
N LEU A 295 11.55 -18.59 -14.60
CA LEU A 295 11.74 -17.26 -14.01
C LEU A 295 11.52 -16.13 -15.01
N ARG A 296 11.91 -16.34 -16.27
CA ARG A 296 11.65 -15.42 -17.39
C ARG A 296 10.22 -15.47 -17.90
N SER A 297 9.44 -16.47 -17.51
CA SER A 297 8.03 -16.58 -17.84
C SER A 297 7.11 -15.92 -16.80
N GLU A 298 7.68 -15.42 -15.71
CA GLU A 298 6.95 -14.84 -14.60
C GLU A 298 7.38 -13.39 -14.34
N VAL A 299 6.39 -12.55 -14.03
CA VAL A 299 6.62 -11.18 -13.56
C VAL A 299 5.75 -10.97 -12.32
N GLU A 300 6.38 -10.88 -11.16
CA GLU A 300 5.73 -10.55 -9.89
C GLU A 300 6.27 -9.22 -9.35
N LEU A 301 5.40 -8.41 -8.74
CA LEU A 301 5.77 -7.17 -8.07
C LEU A 301 5.96 -7.35 -6.56
N GLU A 302 7.01 -6.73 -6.04
CA GLU A 302 7.29 -6.58 -4.62
C GLU A 302 7.15 -5.13 -4.18
N VAL A 303 6.72 -4.93 -2.94
CA VAL A 303 6.62 -3.62 -2.29
C VAL A 303 7.58 -3.56 -1.12
N LEU A 304 8.42 -2.53 -1.10
CA LEU A 304 9.39 -2.26 -0.06
C LEU A 304 9.15 -0.86 0.54
N GLY A 305 9.59 -0.65 1.78
CA GLY A 305 9.50 0.65 2.46
C GLY A 305 8.35 0.75 3.46
N GLU A 306 7.87 1.96 3.69
CA GLU A 306 6.93 2.30 4.76
C GLU A 306 5.47 2.05 4.33
N THR A 307 4.96 0.84 4.56
CA THR A 307 3.60 0.43 4.16
C THR A 307 2.55 0.47 5.28
N GLU A 308 2.96 0.74 6.52
CA GLU A 308 2.02 0.82 7.65
C GLU A 308 0.97 1.93 7.44
N GLY A 309 -0.30 1.58 7.65
CA GLY A 309 -1.42 2.51 7.45
C GLY A 309 -1.74 2.86 5.98
N LEU A 310 -1.14 2.18 5.00
CA LEU A 310 -1.51 2.23 3.59
C LEU A 310 -2.33 1.00 3.21
N ASN A 311 -3.42 1.21 2.45
CA ASN A 311 -4.10 0.11 1.78
C ASN A 311 -3.62 0.06 0.34
N LEU A 312 -3.02 -1.06 -0.05
CA LEU A 312 -2.53 -1.32 -1.40
C LEU A 312 -3.33 -2.47 -2.01
N SER A 313 -3.90 -2.24 -3.19
CA SER A 313 -4.53 -3.29 -3.98
C SER A 313 -3.92 -3.35 -5.38
N PHE A 314 -3.83 -4.58 -5.92
CA PHE A 314 -3.16 -4.87 -7.17
C PHE A 314 -4.12 -5.53 -8.14
N THR A 315 -4.07 -5.11 -9.39
CA THR A 315 -4.73 -5.80 -10.51
C THR A 315 -3.70 -6.03 -11.61
N ALA A 316 -3.41 -7.29 -11.89
CA ALA A 316 -2.49 -7.69 -12.94
C ALA A 316 -3.20 -7.70 -14.29
N ILE A 317 -2.53 -7.15 -15.31
CA ILE A 317 -2.97 -7.09 -16.69
C ILE A 317 -1.94 -7.84 -17.52
N CYS A 318 -2.20 -9.14 -17.74
CA CYS A 318 -1.29 -10.05 -18.43
C CYS A 318 -1.71 -10.23 -19.90
N ASN A 319 -1.24 -11.30 -20.55
CA ASN A 319 -1.37 -11.58 -21.98
C ASN A 319 -2.73 -11.14 -22.58
N ASN A 320 -2.66 -10.38 -23.68
CA ASN A 320 -3.80 -9.80 -24.43
C ASN A 320 -4.76 -8.89 -23.63
N GLY A 321 -4.34 -8.38 -22.47
CA GLY A 321 -5.18 -7.49 -21.64
C GLY A 321 -6.11 -8.24 -20.68
N THR A 322 -5.81 -9.51 -20.40
CA THR A 322 -6.53 -10.29 -19.39
C THR A 322 -6.33 -9.69 -18.00
N LEU A 323 -7.44 -9.42 -17.31
CA LEU A 323 -7.47 -8.77 -16.01
C LEU A 323 -7.57 -9.80 -14.90
N PHE A 324 -6.62 -9.76 -13.97
CA PHE A 324 -6.61 -10.58 -12.77
C PHE A 324 -6.68 -9.69 -11.52
N PRO A 325 -7.89 -9.53 -10.94
CA PRO A 325 -8.05 -8.71 -9.73
C PRO A 325 -7.41 -9.39 -8.52
N HIS A 326 -6.85 -8.60 -7.61
CA HIS A 326 -6.13 -9.06 -6.41
C HIS A 326 -4.88 -9.89 -6.71
N GLN A 327 -4.35 -9.82 -7.93
CA GLN A 327 -3.08 -10.41 -8.31
C GLN A 327 -2.04 -9.34 -8.60
N ARG A 328 -0.79 -9.65 -8.21
CA ARG A 328 0.42 -8.85 -8.49
C ARG A 328 1.45 -9.64 -9.29
N LYS A 329 1.03 -10.77 -9.88
CA LYS A 329 1.87 -11.73 -10.62
C LYS A 329 1.21 -12.05 -11.96
N CYS A 330 2.01 -12.07 -13.02
CA CYS A 330 1.68 -12.62 -14.32
C CYS A 330 2.57 -13.84 -14.59
N SER A 331 1.97 -14.96 -15.00
CA SER A 331 2.68 -16.17 -15.45
C SER A 331 2.51 -16.38 -16.95
N HIS A 332 3.37 -17.21 -17.55
CA HIS A 332 3.40 -17.49 -19.00
C HIS A 332 3.63 -16.25 -19.87
N VAL A 333 4.42 -15.30 -19.39
CA VAL A 333 4.86 -14.11 -20.12
C VAL A 333 6.00 -14.51 -21.05
N LYS A 334 5.95 -14.14 -22.33
CA LYS A 334 7.09 -14.38 -23.21
C LYS A 334 8.11 -13.26 -23.05
N VAL A 335 9.38 -13.60 -23.26
CA VAL A 335 10.45 -12.60 -23.29
C VAL A 335 10.14 -11.55 -24.36
N GLY A 336 10.26 -10.27 -24.01
CA GLY A 336 9.87 -9.17 -24.89
C GLY A 336 8.37 -8.84 -24.89
N GLU A 337 7.54 -9.49 -24.08
CA GLU A 337 6.17 -9.01 -23.83
C GLU A 337 6.14 -7.95 -22.74
N THR A 338 5.08 -7.13 -22.75
CA THR A 338 4.88 -6.07 -21.76
C THR A 338 3.60 -6.37 -20.99
N VAL A 339 3.75 -6.47 -19.67
CA VAL A 339 2.63 -6.63 -18.73
C VAL A 339 2.40 -5.33 -17.99
N SER A 340 1.17 -5.10 -17.55
CA SER A 340 0.82 -3.90 -16.79
C SER A 340 0.18 -4.28 -15.46
N PHE A 341 0.38 -3.46 -14.44
CA PHE A 341 -0.23 -3.63 -13.12
C PHE A 341 -0.89 -2.31 -12.74
N ASN A 342 -2.17 -2.36 -12.39
CA ASN A 342 -2.84 -1.25 -11.76
C ASN A 342 -2.66 -1.39 -10.25
N VAL A 343 -2.04 -0.40 -9.63
CA VAL A 343 -1.80 -0.33 -8.20
C VAL A 343 -2.68 0.77 -7.64
N THR A 344 -3.66 0.40 -6.82
CA THR A 344 -4.54 1.35 -6.14
C THR A 344 -4.04 1.56 -4.72
N VAL A 345 -3.86 2.83 -4.35
CA VAL A 345 -3.30 3.24 -3.07
C VAL A 345 -4.31 4.14 -2.35
N SER A 346 -4.60 3.84 -1.08
CA SER A 346 -5.44 4.69 -0.24
C SER A 346 -4.90 4.85 1.18
N LEU A 347 -5.31 5.94 1.82
CA LEU A 347 -4.97 6.28 3.20
C LEU A 347 -6.20 6.09 4.11
N SER A 348 -6.06 5.24 5.13
CA SER A 348 -7.12 5.02 6.14
C SER A 348 -7.27 6.18 7.11
N SER A 349 -6.16 6.84 7.46
CA SER A 349 -6.11 7.95 8.41
C SER A 349 -5.17 9.03 7.92
N CYS A 350 -5.35 10.24 8.44
CA CYS A 350 -4.39 11.30 8.23
C CYS A 350 -3.22 11.16 9.22
N GLU A 351 -2.09 10.67 8.74
CA GLU A 351 -0.80 10.89 9.39
C GLU A 351 -0.08 12.07 8.73
N LYS A 352 0.74 12.82 9.46
CA LYS A 352 1.48 13.98 8.91
C LYS A 352 2.80 13.61 8.24
N SER A 353 3.28 12.38 8.44
CA SER A 353 4.53 11.89 7.87
C SER A 353 4.39 11.63 6.38
N ARG A 354 5.36 12.10 5.61
CA ARG A 354 5.55 11.65 4.23
C ARG A 354 6.08 10.22 4.28
N ARG A 355 5.64 9.38 3.35
CA ARG A 355 6.08 7.99 3.26
C ARG A 355 6.81 7.75 1.96
N ARG A 356 7.82 6.88 1.98
CA ARG A 356 8.51 6.41 0.78
C ARG A 356 8.32 4.91 0.64
N ILE A 357 7.72 4.52 -0.48
CA ILE A 357 7.61 3.11 -0.87
C ILE A 357 8.32 2.91 -2.21
N VAL A 358 8.80 1.69 -2.42
CA VAL A 358 9.44 1.27 -3.66
C VAL A 358 8.72 0.04 -4.17
N ILE A 359 8.28 0.09 -5.42
CA ILE A 359 7.68 -1.07 -6.10
C ILE A 359 8.67 -1.54 -7.15
N LYS A 360 9.01 -2.83 -7.14
CA LYS A 360 9.94 -3.41 -8.11
C LYS A 360 9.49 -4.80 -8.55
N PRO A 361 9.88 -5.26 -9.75
CA PRO A 361 9.68 -6.65 -10.14
C PRO A 361 10.70 -7.55 -9.44
N VAL A 362 10.29 -8.76 -9.04
CA VAL A 362 11.18 -9.77 -8.46
C VAL A 362 12.33 -10.06 -9.42
N GLY A 363 13.58 -10.00 -8.93
CA GLY A 363 14.78 -10.33 -9.70
C GLY A 363 15.24 -9.28 -10.71
N LEU A 364 14.55 -8.14 -10.84
CA LEU A 364 14.99 -7.01 -11.67
C LEU A 364 15.56 -5.87 -10.81
N SER A 365 16.52 -5.13 -11.37
CA SER A 365 17.19 -4.01 -10.70
C SER A 365 16.39 -2.70 -10.76
N ASP A 366 15.61 -2.55 -11.82
CA ASP A 366 14.76 -1.39 -12.09
C ASP A 366 13.61 -1.27 -11.09
N THR A 367 13.36 -0.07 -10.58
CA THR A 367 12.36 0.18 -9.54
C THR A 367 11.50 1.42 -9.83
N LEU A 368 10.29 1.44 -9.26
CA LEU A 368 9.44 2.60 -9.14
C LEU A 368 9.55 3.15 -7.71
N GLU A 369 10.06 4.37 -7.59
CA GLU A 369 10.05 5.13 -6.34
C GLU A 369 8.76 5.94 -6.22
N MET A 370 8.03 5.76 -5.14
CA MET A 370 6.79 6.47 -4.85
C MET A 370 6.90 7.23 -3.52
N GLU A 371 6.77 8.55 -3.59
CA GLU A 371 6.69 9.43 -2.42
C GLU A 371 5.22 9.77 -2.15
N ILE A 372 4.69 9.36 -1.00
CA ILE A 372 3.28 9.55 -0.63
C ILE A 372 3.17 10.73 0.35
N HIS A 373 2.37 11.72 -0.04
CA HIS A 373 2.14 12.97 0.67
C HIS A 373 0.68 13.05 1.13
N PRO A 374 0.40 12.88 2.43
CA PRO A 374 -0.94 13.00 2.95
C PRO A 374 -1.42 14.47 2.90
N GLN A 375 -2.58 14.69 2.29
CA GLN A 375 -3.24 16.00 2.21
C GLN A 375 -4.37 16.08 3.24
N CYS A 376 -4.01 16.59 4.43
CA CYS A 376 -4.96 16.69 5.53
C CYS A 376 -5.20 18.10 6.04
N SER A 377 -4.24 19.00 5.82
CA SER A 377 -4.37 20.40 6.19
C SER A 377 -5.02 21.17 5.04
N CYS A 378 -5.91 22.09 5.39
CA CYS A 378 -6.48 23.05 4.44
C CYS A 378 -5.52 24.22 4.22
N ASN A 379 -5.54 24.82 3.03
CA ASN A 379 -4.65 25.94 2.72
C ASN A 379 -4.92 27.17 3.61
N CYS A 380 -6.18 27.38 3.99
CA CYS A 380 -6.59 28.43 4.92
C CYS A 380 -5.97 28.32 6.32
N GLN A 381 -5.52 27.14 6.76
CA GLN A 381 -4.86 26.97 8.07
C GLN A 381 -3.48 27.63 8.12
N ALA A 382 -2.81 27.76 6.98
CA ALA A 382 -1.53 28.48 6.91
C ALA A 382 -1.66 29.98 7.22
N LYS A 383 -2.89 30.52 7.14
CA LYS A 383 -3.23 31.92 7.44
C LYS A 383 -3.94 32.08 8.78
N ALA A 384 -3.85 31.07 9.65
CA ALA A 384 -4.41 31.09 10.99
C ALA A 384 -3.88 32.30 11.78
N GLU A 385 -4.80 33.06 12.38
CA GLU A 385 -4.46 34.16 13.28
C GLU A 385 -4.55 33.67 14.72
N MET A 386 -3.40 33.40 15.34
CA MET A 386 -3.34 33.03 16.75
C MET A 386 -3.78 34.20 17.64
N ASN A 387 -4.52 33.90 18.71
CA ASN A 387 -5.08 34.90 19.63
C ASN A 387 -5.82 36.03 18.88
N SER A 388 -6.65 35.65 17.90
CA SER A 388 -7.33 36.62 17.04
C SER A 388 -8.28 37.50 17.86
N PRO A 389 -8.33 38.81 17.59
CA PRO A 389 -9.31 39.70 18.22
C PRO A 389 -10.76 39.32 17.86
N LYS A 390 -10.97 38.58 16.76
CA LYS A 390 -12.28 38.05 16.34
C LYS A 390 -12.80 36.91 17.22
N CYS A 391 -11.92 36.26 17.98
CA CYS A 391 -12.23 35.16 18.88
C CYS A 391 -12.13 35.65 20.33
N ASN A 392 -13.07 36.53 20.70
CA ASN A 392 -13.19 37.15 22.02
C ASN A 392 -11.87 37.76 22.55
N LYS A 393 -11.29 38.68 21.78
CA LYS A 393 -10.06 39.44 22.16
C LYS A 393 -8.87 38.54 22.52
N GLY A 394 -8.70 37.44 21.79
CA GLY A 394 -7.52 36.56 21.91
C GLY A 394 -7.71 35.31 22.76
N LYS A 395 -8.96 34.87 22.97
CA LYS A 395 -9.28 33.60 23.65
C LYS A 395 -9.38 32.40 22.70
N GLY A 396 -8.88 32.56 21.48
CA GLY A 396 -8.86 31.51 20.47
C GLY A 396 -8.11 31.94 19.21
N SER A 397 -7.85 30.97 18.35
CA SER A 397 -7.26 31.17 17.03
C SER A 397 -8.37 31.31 15.98
N PHE A 398 -8.22 32.22 15.02
CA PHE A 398 -9.14 32.32 13.89
C PHE A 398 -8.55 31.56 12.70
N GLU A 399 -9.13 30.40 12.39
CA GLU A 399 -8.65 29.48 11.35
C GLU A 399 -9.78 29.20 10.37
N CYS A 400 -9.54 29.34 9.05
CA CYS A 400 -10.51 28.97 8.02
C CYS A 400 -11.93 29.58 8.18
N GLY A 401 -12.02 30.78 8.76
CA GLY A 401 -13.30 31.46 8.95
C GLY A 401 -14.09 31.04 10.20
N VAL A 402 -13.47 30.27 11.11
CA VAL A 402 -14.01 29.87 12.42
C VAL A 402 -13.05 30.19 13.55
N CYS A 403 -13.57 30.31 14.77
CA CYS A 403 -12.75 30.39 15.97
C CYS A 403 -12.50 28.98 16.53
N VAL A 404 -11.23 28.65 16.73
CA VAL A 404 -10.77 27.48 17.49
C VAL A 404 -10.40 27.98 18.88
N CYS A 405 -11.25 27.70 19.86
CA CYS A 405 -11.12 28.27 21.20
C CYS A 405 -9.99 27.62 22.01
N SER A 406 -9.33 28.43 22.84
CA SER A 406 -8.36 27.94 23.81
C SER A 406 -9.05 27.08 24.89
N PRO A 407 -8.31 26.16 25.56
CA PRO A 407 -8.89 25.32 26.61
C PRO A 407 -9.65 26.14 27.66
N GLY A 408 -10.87 25.71 27.99
CA GLY A 408 -11.76 26.41 28.91
C GLY A 408 -12.68 27.47 28.27
N TYR A 409 -12.59 27.72 26.95
CA TYR A 409 -13.51 28.60 26.24
C TYR A 409 -14.32 27.87 25.18
N VAL A 410 -15.60 28.20 25.07
CA VAL A 410 -16.55 27.59 24.12
C VAL A 410 -17.43 28.66 23.47
N GLY A 411 -18.04 28.30 22.33
CA GLY A 411 -18.88 29.20 21.54
C GLY A 411 -18.28 29.50 20.16
N PRO A 412 -19.09 29.97 19.19
CA PRO A 412 -18.64 30.29 17.84
C PRO A 412 -17.55 31.38 17.79
N HIS A 413 -17.43 32.20 18.82
CA HIS A 413 -16.43 33.27 18.96
C HIS A 413 -15.63 33.18 20.27
N CYS A 414 -15.67 32.04 20.98
CA CYS A 414 -15.00 31.85 22.28
C CYS A 414 -15.47 32.82 23.37
N GLU A 415 -16.75 33.18 23.31
CA GLU A 415 -17.39 34.13 24.22
C GLU A 415 -17.52 33.62 25.66
N CYS A 416 -17.60 32.31 25.85
CA CYS A 416 -18.02 31.69 27.11
C CYS A 416 -16.92 30.87 27.77
N ASP A 417 -16.87 30.92 29.10
CA ASP A 417 -15.91 30.20 29.93
C ASP A 417 -16.56 28.93 30.50
N GLU A 418 -15.96 27.76 30.26
CA GLU A 418 -16.44 26.46 30.75
C GLU A 418 -16.56 26.44 32.28
N SER A 419 -15.68 27.15 33.00
CA SER A 419 -15.71 27.17 34.47
C SER A 419 -16.91 27.91 35.05
N SER A 420 -17.54 28.77 34.24
CA SER A 420 -18.73 29.55 34.62
C SER A 420 -20.06 28.86 34.29
N LEU A 421 -20.01 27.70 33.63
CA LEU A 421 -21.16 26.94 33.17
C LEU A 421 -21.30 25.66 33.99
N GLY A 422 -22.40 25.53 34.73
CA GLY A 422 -22.69 24.28 35.42
C GLY A 422 -22.81 23.12 34.41
N ALA A 423 -22.19 21.98 34.71
CA ALA A 423 -22.17 20.77 33.86
C ALA A 423 -23.57 20.21 33.52
N SER A 424 -24.64 20.79 34.06
CA SER A 424 -26.05 20.43 33.88
C SER A 424 -26.85 21.39 32.98
N SER A 425 -26.31 22.54 32.56
CA SER A 425 -27.13 23.57 31.87
C SER A 425 -27.67 23.14 30.50
N CYS A 426 -27.04 22.17 29.83
CA CYS A 426 -27.47 21.63 28.53
C CYS A 426 -27.97 20.19 28.59
N LYS A 427 -28.28 19.68 29.80
CA LYS A 427 -28.85 18.35 30.00
C LYS A 427 -30.21 18.46 30.69
N GLY A 428 -31.23 17.84 30.09
CA GLY A 428 -32.56 17.77 30.70
C GLY A 428 -32.58 16.91 31.97
N SER A 429 -31.71 15.89 32.04
CA SER A 429 -31.51 15.03 33.22
C SER A 429 -30.05 14.55 33.32
N ALA A 430 -29.62 14.08 34.49
CA ALA A 430 -28.24 13.64 34.72
C ALA A 430 -27.80 12.48 33.80
N GLU A 431 -28.75 11.66 33.35
CA GLU A 431 -28.54 10.49 32.48
C GLU A 431 -28.66 10.81 30.97
N GLN A 432 -29.17 11.99 30.59
CA GLN A 432 -29.28 12.39 29.19
C GLN A 432 -27.95 12.95 28.65
N SER A 433 -27.70 12.67 27.37
CA SER A 433 -26.63 13.31 26.62
C SER A 433 -26.89 14.81 26.48
N SER A 434 -25.81 15.60 26.35
CA SER A 434 -25.94 17.04 26.13
C SER A 434 -26.77 17.32 24.90
N CYS A 435 -27.76 18.21 25.02
CA CYS A 435 -28.70 18.57 23.94
C CYS A 435 -29.37 17.36 23.29
N SER A 436 -29.66 16.33 24.07
CA SER A 436 -30.29 15.07 23.64
C SER A 436 -29.55 14.37 22.49
N GLY A 437 -28.28 14.70 22.26
CA GLY A 437 -27.49 14.24 21.12
C GLY A 437 -27.94 14.76 19.76
N ARG A 438 -28.84 15.75 19.72
CA ARG A 438 -29.43 16.34 18.50
C ARG A 438 -29.08 17.82 18.34
N GLY A 439 -28.05 18.28 19.04
CA GLY A 439 -27.63 19.67 19.04
C GLY A 439 -26.29 19.87 19.74
N ASP A 440 -25.77 21.08 19.64
CA ASP A 440 -24.53 21.49 20.28
C ASP A 440 -24.82 22.43 21.46
N CYS A 441 -24.15 22.20 22.58
CA CYS A 441 -24.27 23.06 23.76
C CYS A 441 -23.30 24.23 23.64
N TYR A 442 -23.83 25.45 23.52
CA TYR A 442 -23.06 26.68 23.57
C TYR A 442 -23.52 27.49 24.77
N CYS A 443 -22.59 27.82 25.68
CA CYS A 443 -22.85 28.74 26.79
C CYS A 443 -24.06 28.35 27.67
N GLY A 444 -24.33 27.05 27.84
CA GLY A 444 -25.48 26.58 28.62
C GLY A 444 -26.82 26.59 27.87
N HIS A 445 -26.81 26.81 26.56
CA HIS A 445 -27.98 26.72 25.69
C HIS A 445 -27.74 25.74 24.55
N CYS A 446 -28.75 24.93 24.22
CA CYS A 446 -28.66 24.00 23.10
C CYS A 446 -29.07 24.64 21.79
N VAL A 447 -28.25 24.43 20.76
CA VAL A 447 -28.54 24.79 19.38
C VAL A 447 -28.77 23.50 18.60
N CYS A 448 -30.00 23.29 18.14
CA CYS A 448 -30.42 22.03 17.54
C CYS A 448 -29.94 21.88 16.10
N HIS A 449 -29.53 20.66 15.75
CA HIS A 449 -29.11 20.31 14.40
C HIS A 449 -30.33 20.31 13.46
N PRO A 450 -30.18 20.81 12.22
CA PRO A 450 -31.24 20.73 11.22
C PRO A 450 -31.47 19.26 10.82
N SER A 451 -32.74 18.88 10.63
CA SER A 451 -33.13 17.54 10.19
C SER A 451 -33.76 17.60 8.79
N PRO A 452 -33.43 16.67 7.88
CA PRO A 452 -34.09 16.60 6.58
C PRO A 452 -35.57 16.17 6.68
N TYR A 453 -35.99 15.66 7.85
CA TYR A 453 -37.35 15.19 8.10
C TYR A 453 -38.27 16.25 8.70
N GLY A 454 -37.72 17.39 9.16
CA GLY A 454 -38.47 18.50 9.77
C GLY A 454 -37.63 19.26 10.79
N LYS A 455 -38.27 19.96 11.74
CA LYS A 455 -37.61 20.82 12.72
C LYS A 455 -37.41 20.11 14.06
N VAL A 456 -36.16 20.12 14.54
CA VAL A 456 -35.81 19.78 15.94
C VAL A 456 -35.78 21.06 16.76
N TYR A 457 -36.41 21.06 17.93
CA TYR A 457 -36.57 22.23 18.78
C TYR A 457 -36.67 21.83 20.26
N GLY A 458 -36.79 22.82 21.15
CA GLY A 458 -36.80 22.63 22.60
C GLY A 458 -35.50 23.09 23.27
N PRO A 459 -35.54 23.39 24.58
CA PRO A 459 -34.38 23.93 25.31
C PRO A 459 -33.17 22.99 25.34
N HIS A 460 -33.38 21.69 25.14
CA HIS A 460 -32.35 20.64 25.10
C HIS A 460 -32.42 19.82 23.80
N CYS A 461 -33.03 20.37 22.74
CA CYS A 461 -33.24 19.69 21.46
C CYS A 461 -33.97 18.35 21.56
N GLU A 462 -34.90 18.27 22.52
CA GLU A 462 -35.66 17.09 22.87
C GLU A 462 -36.95 16.91 22.04
N CYS A 463 -37.43 17.95 21.36
CA CYS A 463 -38.65 17.92 20.58
C CYS A 463 -38.37 17.92 19.08
N ASP A 464 -39.28 17.32 18.31
CA ASP A 464 -39.32 17.42 16.87
C ASP A 464 -40.75 17.41 16.34
N ASP A 465 -40.95 17.80 15.09
CA ASP A 465 -42.25 17.89 14.44
C ASP A 465 -42.56 16.71 13.50
N PHE A 466 -41.71 15.68 13.47
CA PHE A 466 -41.79 14.59 12.48
C PHE A 466 -41.92 13.18 13.10
N SER A 467 -41.76 13.03 14.42
CA SER A 467 -41.80 11.73 15.10
C SER A 467 -43.18 11.34 15.67
N CYS A 468 -44.26 12.05 15.35
CA CYS A 468 -45.59 11.65 15.85
C CYS A 468 -46.09 10.34 15.22
N VAL A 469 -46.94 9.62 15.95
CA VAL A 469 -47.53 8.33 15.54
C VAL A 469 -48.29 8.46 14.21
N ARG A 470 -48.14 7.47 13.33
CA ARG A 470 -48.75 7.44 12.00
C ARG A 470 -49.92 6.46 11.94
N HIS A 471 -51.00 6.86 11.28
CA HIS A 471 -52.12 5.98 10.93
C HIS A 471 -52.37 6.09 9.42
N ARG A 472 -52.33 4.96 8.70
CA ARG A 472 -52.43 4.89 7.22
C ARG A 472 -51.46 5.82 6.48
N GLY A 473 -50.21 5.89 6.94
CA GLY A 473 -49.16 6.70 6.32
C GLY A 473 -49.21 8.20 6.66
N LEU A 474 -50.28 8.69 7.27
CA LEU A 474 -50.45 10.08 7.69
C LEU A 474 -50.08 10.27 9.16
N GLN A 475 -49.27 11.29 9.47
CA GLN A 475 -48.95 11.69 10.83
C GLN A 475 -50.21 12.18 11.55
N CYS A 476 -50.48 11.67 12.75
CA CYS A 476 -51.70 11.94 13.52
C CYS A 476 -53.01 11.69 12.73
N GLY A 477 -52.98 10.80 11.73
CA GLY A 477 -54.14 10.53 10.86
C GLY A 477 -54.60 11.72 10.01
N GLY A 478 -53.78 12.77 9.87
CA GLY A 478 -54.10 13.98 9.10
C GLY A 478 -54.79 15.10 9.90
N CYS A 479 -54.97 14.95 11.21
CA CYS A 479 -55.54 15.98 12.08
C CYS A 479 -54.47 16.54 13.01
N ALA A 480 -54.08 17.81 12.83
CA ALA A 480 -53.16 18.51 13.73
C ALA A 480 -53.89 19.69 14.41
N LEU A 481 -53.78 19.78 15.74
CA LEU A 481 -54.38 20.85 16.55
C LEU A 481 -53.55 22.14 16.40
N SER A 482 -54.12 23.17 15.78
CA SER A 482 -53.71 24.57 15.95
C SER A 482 -54.45 25.12 17.16
N GLY A 483 -53.72 25.63 18.15
CA GLY A 483 -54.30 26.06 19.43
C GLY A 483 -55.43 27.08 19.27
N ASP A 484 -56.64 26.70 19.69
CA ASP A 484 -57.52 27.50 20.53
C ASP A 484 -58.73 26.67 21.01
N LYS A 485 -59.06 26.88 22.29
CA LYS A 485 -60.11 26.26 23.16
C LYS A 485 -61.24 25.46 22.49
N ILE A 486 -61.48 24.23 22.97
CA ILE A 486 -62.84 23.64 23.03
C ILE A 486 -63.09 22.92 24.38
N ARG A 487 -64.33 23.10 24.83
CA ARG A 487 -64.99 22.64 26.06
C ARG A 487 -65.20 21.12 26.03
N VAL A 488 -64.82 20.45 27.11
CA VAL A 488 -65.08 19.02 27.32
C VAL A 488 -66.58 18.85 27.58
N GLU A 489 -67.28 18.16 26.69
CA GLU A 489 -68.55 17.51 27.05
C GLU A 489 -68.26 16.03 27.31
N ASP A 490 -68.67 15.62 28.50
CA ASP A 490 -68.48 14.29 29.06
C ASP A 490 -69.55 13.36 28.48
N SER A 491 -69.13 12.27 27.82
CA SER A 491 -69.99 11.12 27.61
C SER A 491 -69.17 9.84 27.77
N SER A 492 -69.41 9.18 28.89
CA SER A 492 -68.90 7.88 29.31
C SER A 492 -69.38 6.75 28.38
N GLU A 493 -68.47 5.98 27.80
CA GLU A 493 -68.17 4.58 28.18
C GLU A 493 -67.07 3.95 27.30
N GLU A 494 -66.15 3.29 28.01
CA GLU A 494 -65.13 2.28 27.66
C GLU A 494 -64.40 2.24 26.30
N ASN A 495 -63.06 2.34 26.44
CA ASN A 495 -62.00 1.88 25.54
C ASN A 495 -61.82 2.61 24.19
N GLY A 496 -60.97 3.63 24.25
CA GLY A 496 -60.28 4.21 23.11
C GLY A 496 -60.81 5.60 22.77
N ALA A 497 -60.05 6.63 23.14
CA ALA A 497 -60.31 7.99 22.70
C ALA A 497 -60.15 8.07 21.17
N VAL A 498 -61.24 7.86 20.43
CA VAL A 498 -61.35 8.19 19.02
C VAL A 498 -61.62 9.69 18.94
N LEU A 499 -60.63 10.46 18.50
CA LEU A 499 -60.84 11.84 18.06
C LEU A 499 -61.76 11.82 16.83
N ALA A 500 -63.06 11.98 17.06
CA ALA A 500 -64.05 12.17 16.01
C ALA A 500 -63.99 13.62 15.52
N CYS A 501 -63.40 13.86 14.35
CA CYS A 501 -63.56 15.11 13.62
C CYS A 501 -64.96 15.13 12.99
N SER A 502 -65.93 15.77 13.64
CA SER A 502 -67.18 16.16 13.00
C SER A 502 -66.93 17.41 12.15
N GLN A 503 -67.15 17.31 10.84
CA GLN A 503 -67.28 18.49 9.99
C GLN A 503 -68.65 19.12 10.30
N SER A 504 -68.67 20.26 11.00
CA SER A 504 -69.87 21.08 11.11
C SER A 504 -69.96 22.02 9.89
N LYS A 505 -70.85 21.64 8.97
CA LYS A 505 -71.45 22.37 7.82
C LYS A 505 -70.56 23.02 6.77
#